data_AF-A0A4Q3M6S2-F1
#
_entry.id   AF-A0A4Q3M6S2-F1
#
_cell.length_a   1.000
_cell.length_b   1.000
_cell.length_c   1.000
_cell.angle_alpha   90.00
_cell.angle_beta   90.00
_cell.angle_gamma   90.00
#
_symmetry.space_group_name_H-M   'P 1'
#
loop_
_entity.id
_entity.type
_entity.pdbx_description
1 polymer ?
#
loop_
_entity_poly.entity_id
_entity_poly.type
_entity_poly.pdbx_seq_one_letter_code
_entity_poly.pdbx_strand_id
1 'polypeptide(L)'
;MHIAGIHDPWLVAISLLIATLASYAALDLASRIRATSGWASHAWLGTAAIALGGGIWAMHFIAMLAFSMPGMAVRYDLALTAFSLAIPIMVTGVGFFVVHQPGSGPTVLIASGLVMGLGIAAMHYAGMAAMEMDASLTYDRW
;
A
#
# COMPACT_ATOMS: atom_id res chain seq x y z
N MET A 1 -30.65 13.00 -5.85
CA MET A 1 -30.63 12.57 -4.45
C MET A 1 -29.18 12.50 -4.02
N HIS A 2 -28.73 13.36 -3.10
CA HIS A 2 -27.35 13.29 -2.58
C HIS A 2 -27.31 12.24 -1.49
N ILE A 3 -26.64 11.11 -1.74
CA ILE A 3 -26.34 10.11 -0.72
C ILE A 3 -24.98 10.49 -0.14
N ALA A 4 -24.96 10.94 1.12
CA ALA A 4 -23.72 11.19 1.83
C ALA A 4 -23.15 9.86 2.32
N GLY A 5 -21.88 9.59 2.00
CA GLY A 5 -21.18 8.44 2.55
C GLY A 5 -20.85 8.64 4.03
N ILE A 6 -20.91 7.55 4.79
CA ILE A 6 -20.62 7.51 6.22
C ILE A 6 -19.35 6.69 6.43
N HIS A 7 -18.47 7.18 7.30
CA HIS A 7 -17.25 6.48 7.68
C HIS A 7 -17.39 5.89 9.08
N ASP A 8 -17.01 4.64 9.26
CA ASP A 8 -16.82 4.05 10.59
C ASP A 8 -15.50 4.59 11.19
N PRO A 9 -15.56 5.44 12.24
CA PRO A 9 -14.37 6.04 12.82
C PRO A 9 -13.39 5.01 13.41
N TRP A 10 -13.87 3.83 13.81
CA TRP A 10 -13.03 2.77 14.36
C TRP A 10 -12.15 2.14 13.28
N LEU A 11 -12.72 1.85 12.11
CA LEU A 11 -11.97 1.31 10.98
C LEU A 11 -10.97 2.33 10.41
N VAL A 12 -11.33 3.61 10.41
CA VAL A 12 -10.39 4.69 10.08
C VAL A 12 -9.21 4.73 11.07
N ALA A 13 -9.48 4.62 12.37
CA ALA A 13 -8.40 4.56 13.36
C ALA A 13 -7.49 3.34 13.18
N ILE A 14 -8.07 2.17 12.87
CA ILE A 14 -7.32 0.93 12.59
C ILE A 14 -6.45 1.10 11.34
N SER A 15 -6.96 1.69 10.25
CA SER A 15 -6.17 1.88 9.03
C SER A 15 -4.95 2.78 9.28
N LEU A 16 -5.13 3.87 10.05
CA LEU A 16 -4.04 4.75 10.46
C LEU A 16 -3.02 4.03 11.37
N LEU A 17 -3.50 3.20 12.29
CA LEU A 17 -2.64 2.40 13.17
C LEU A 17 -1.79 1.42 12.36
N ILE A 18 -2.41 0.67 11.44
CA ILE A 18 -1.71 -0.28 10.55
C ILE A 18 -0.69 0.44 9.69
N ALA A 19 -1.04 1.59 9.12
CA ALA A 19 -0.12 2.40 8.33
C ALA A 19 1.12 2.81 9.13
N THR A 20 0.90 3.24 10.38
CA THR A 20 1.97 3.67 11.28
C THR A 20 2.87 2.50 11.68
N LEU A 21 2.28 1.37 12.09
CA LEU A 21 3.03 0.19 12.52
C LEU A 21 3.80 -0.45 11.36
N ALA A 22 3.21 -0.55 10.18
CA ALA A 22 3.87 -1.08 9.00
C ALA A 22 5.05 -0.20 8.57
N SER A 23 4.88 1.13 8.59
CA SER A 23 5.96 2.08 8.29
C SER A 23 7.09 1.99 9.32
N TYR A 24 6.76 1.90 10.61
CA TYR A 24 7.73 1.72 11.68
C TYR A 24 8.53 0.43 11.51
N ALA A 25 7.82 -0.71 11.32
CA ALA A 25 8.46 -2.01 11.12
C ALA A 25 9.35 -2.00 9.87
N ALA A 26 8.89 -1.43 8.77
CA ALA A 26 9.68 -1.34 7.54
C ALA A 26 10.95 -0.51 7.71
N LEU A 27 10.89 0.61 8.44
CA LEU A 27 12.07 1.44 8.74
C LEU A 27 13.03 0.76 9.71
N ASP A 28 12.53 0.05 10.73
CA ASP A 28 13.36 -0.79 11.61
C ASP A 28 14.09 -1.86 10.81
N LEU A 29 13.36 -2.60 9.97
CA LEU A 29 13.93 -3.63 9.11
C LEU A 29 14.93 -3.04 8.12
N ALA A 30 14.65 -1.87 7.54
CA ALA A 30 15.58 -1.17 6.65
C ALA A 30 16.90 -0.78 7.35
N SER A 31 16.88 -0.53 8.65
CA SER A 31 18.10 -0.34 9.44
C SER A 31 18.94 -1.63 9.53
N ARG A 32 18.27 -2.79 9.65
CA ARG A 32 18.91 -4.12 9.71
C ARG A 32 19.48 -4.57 8.36
N ILE A 33 18.85 -4.17 7.25
CA ILE A 33 19.38 -4.38 5.90
C ILE A 33 20.78 -3.75 5.79
N ARG A 34 20.98 -2.54 6.34
CA ARG A 34 22.30 -1.85 6.35
C ARG A 34 23.32 -2.47 7.30
N ALA A 35 22.86 -3.11 8.37
CA ALA A 35 23.73 -3.72 9.39
C ALA A 35 24.19 -5.14 9.04
N THR A 36 23.67 -5.74 7.97
CA THR A 36 23.97 -7.12 7.57
C THR A 36 24.48 -7.18 6.14
N SER A 37 25.11 -8.29 5.75
CA SER A 37 25.64 -8.51 4.40
C SER A 37 25.26 -9.89 3.86
N GLY A 38 25.41 -10.07 2.54
CA GLY A 38 25.11 -11.34 1.88
C GLY A 38 23.62 -11.72 1.93
N TRP A 39 23.33 -13.01 2.18
CA TRP A 39 21.97 -13.55 2.20
C TRP A 39 21.06 -12.91 3.26
N ALA A 40 21.61 -12.60 4.44
CA ALA A 40 20.83 -12.02 5.53
C ALA A 40 20.25 -10.65 5.16
N SER A 41 21.00 -9.80 4.46
CA SER A 41 20.52 -8.49 3.99
C SER A 41 19.35 -8.65 3.00
N HIS A 42 19.42 -9.62 2.09
CA HIS A 42 18.33 -9.91 1.16
C HIS A 42 17.08 -10.45 1.86
N ALA A 43 17.24 -11.28 2.90
CA ALA A 43 16.13 -11.75 3.71
C ALA A 43 15.45 -10.61 4.49
N TRP A 44 16.23 -9.69 5.06
CA TRP A 44 15.69 -8.50 5.72
C TRP A 44 14.97 -7.57 4.74
N LEU A 45 15.48 -7.45 3.51
CA LEU A 45 14.84 -6.69 2.44
C LEU A 45 13.49 -7.28 2.06
N GLY A 46 13.43 -8.60 1.83
CA GLY A 46 12.18 -9.29 1.54
C GLY A 46 11.15 -9.10 2.66
N THR A 47 11.59 -9.24 3.91
CA THR A 47 10.73 -9.00 5.09
C THR A 47 10.22 -7.55 5.13
N ALA A 48 11.09 -6.57 4.89
CA ALA A 48 10.71 -5.15 4.89
C ALA A 48 9.69 -4.83 3.78
N ALA A 49 9.88 -5.41 2.59
CA ALA A 49 8.99 -5.25 1.44
C ALA A 49 7.61 -5.85 1.70
N ILE A 50 7.56 -7.06 2.27
CA ILE A 50 6.30 -7.72 2.64
C ILE A 50 5.59 -6.93 3.74
N ALA A 51 6.32 -6.47 4.77
CA ALA A 51 5.74 -5.71 5.88
C ALA A 51 5.16 -4.36 5.40
N LEU A 52 5.93 -3.59 4.64
CA LEU A 52 5.47 -2.29 4.13
C LEU A 52 4.37 -2.47 3.09
N GLY A 53 4.60 -3.33 2.10
CA GLY A 53 3.65 -3.56 1.00
C GLY A 53 2.33 -4.14 1.48
N GLY A 54 2.39 -5.13 2.38
CA GLY A 54 1.21 -5.69 3.05
C GLY A 54 0.50 -4.67 3.93
N GLY A 55 1.24 -3.81 4.63
CA GLY A 55 0.69 -2.68 5.37
C GLY A 55 -0.11 -1.74 4.47
N ILE A 56 0.51 -1.24 3.39
CA ILE A 56 -0.12 -0.34 2.39
C ILE A 56 -1.40 -0.96 1.84
N TRP A 57 -1.37 -2.23 1.48
CA TRP A 57 -2.55 -2.95 1.01
C TRP A 57 -3.62 -3.03 2.10
N ALA A 58 -3.27 -3.47 3.31
CA ALA A 58 -4.22 -3.65 4.41
C ALA A 58 -4.87 -2.33 4.82
N MET A 59 -4.09 -1.26 5.01
CA MET A 59 -4.65 0.04 5.38
C MET A 59 -5.56 0.61 4.29
N HIS A 60 -5.25 0.37 3.01
CA HIS A 60 -6.11 0.80 1.91
C HIS A 60 -7.47 0.08 1.95
N PHE A 61 -7.50 -1.25 2.02
CA PHE A 61 -8.75 -2.00 2.07
C PHE A 61 -9.55 -1.76 3.36
N ILE A 62 -8.89 -1.61 4.51
CA ILE A 62 -9.58 -1.27 5.76
C ILE A 62 -10.19 0.14 5.68
N ALA A 63 -9.50 1.10 5.05
CA ALA A 63 -10.08 2.42 4.81
C ALA A 63 -11.28 2.37 3.86
N MET A 64 -11.25 1.52 2.83
CA MET A 64 -12.39 1.33 1.93
C MET A 64 -13.57 0.63 2.64
N LEU A 65 -13.30 -0.34 3.52
CA LEU A 65 -14.33 -0.97 4.37
C LEU A 65 -14.93 0.00 5.39
N ALA A 66 -14.16 1.00 5.83
CA ALA A 66 -14.67 2.05 6.70
C ALA A 66 -15.74 2.91 6.01
N PHE A 67 -15.68 3.02 4.67
CA PHE A 67 -16.62 3.81 3.89
C PHE A 67 -17.85 2.99 3.51
N SER A 68 -19.04 3.54 3.81
CA SER A 68 -20.32 2.94 3.44
C SER A 68 -21.27 3.97 2.86
N MET A 69 -22.06 3.55 1.88
CA MET A 69 -23.13 4.37 1.30
C MET A 69 -24.48 3.73 1.66
N PRO A 70 -25.38 4.45 2.37
CA PRO A 70 -26.68 3.91 2.74
C PRO A 70 -27.44 3.34 1.54
N GLY A 71 -27.85 2.08 1.63
CA GLY A 71 -28.60 1.40 0.56
C GLY A 71 -27.75 0.81 -0.57
N MET A 72 -26.41 0.88 -0.50
CA MET A 72 -25.50 0.31 -1.50
C MET A 72 -24.53 -0.67 -0.84
N ALA A 73 -24.66 -1.95 -1.17
CA ALA A 73 -23.71 -2.96 -0.74
C ALA A 73 -22.46 -2.91 -1.64
N VAL A 74 -21.29 -2.75 -1.05
CA VAL A 74 -20.00 -2.85 -1.74
C VAL A 74 -19.44 -4.24 -1.49
N ARG A 75 -19.18 -4.98 -2.56
CA ARG A 75 -18.48 -6.27 -2.56
C ARG A 75 -17.10 -6.08 -3.22
N TYR A 76 -16.25 -7.07 -3.09
CA TYR A 76 -14.89 -7.02 -3.65
C TYR A 76 -14.59 -8.30 -4.43
N ASP A 77 -14.06 -8.15 -5.64
CA ASP A 77 -13.47 -9.25 -6.39
C ASP A 77 -12.21 -9.72 -5.64
N LEU A 78 -12.25 -10.96 -5.15
CA LEU A 78 -11.17 -11.52 -4.34
C LEU A 78 -9.87 -11.74 -5.13
N ALA A 79 -9.97 -12.06 -6.42
CA ALA A 79 -8.81 -12.30 -7.27
C ALA A 79 -8.06 -10.99 -7.54
N LEU A 80 -8.77 -9.93 -7.88
CA LEU A 80 -8.18 -8.61 -8.12
C LEU A 80 -7.70 -7.97 -6.81
N THR A 81 -8.43 -8.17 -5.71
CA THR A 81 -8.01 -7.75 -4.36
C THR A 81 -6.71 -8.44 -3.93
N ALA A 82 -6.59 -9.74 -4.17
CA ALA A 82 -5.36 -10.48 -3.87
C ALA A 82 -4.22 -10.08 -4.83
N PHE A 83 -4.51 -9.86 -6.12
CA PHE A 83 -3.53 -9.42 -7.10
C PHE A 83 -2.96 -8.02 -6.76
N SER A 84 -3.80 -7.11 -6.27
CA SER A 84 -3.36 -5.75 -5.93
C SER A 84 -2.33 -5.72 -4.79
N LEU A 85 -2.25 -6.76 -3.94
CA LEU A 85 -1.22 -6.92 -2.91
C LEU A 85 0.20 -7.06 -3.50
N ALA A 86 0.33 -7.65 -4.68
CA ALA A 86 1.62 -7.86 -5.31
C ALA A 86 2.30 -6.53 -5.67
N ILE A 87 1.51 -5.54 -6.12
CA ILE A 87 2.02 -4.23 -6.56
C ILE A 87 2.85 -3.53 -5.47
N PRO A 88 2.30 -3.24 -4.26
CA PRO A 88 3.02 -2.51 -3.22
C PRO A 88 4.21 -3.31 -2.68
N ILE A 89 4.12 -4.65 -2.57
CA ILE A 89 5.26 -5.50 -2.18
C ILE A 89 6.41 -5.36 -3.20
N MET A 90 6.10 -5.43 -4.49
CA MET A 90 7.11 -5.32 -5.55
C MET A 90 7.75 -3.94 -5.57
N VAL A 91 6.97 -2.85 -5.54
CA VAL A 91 7.55 -1.50 -5.61
C VAL A 91 8.32 -1.11 -4.35
N THR A 92 7.88 -1.56 -3.17
CA THR A 92 8.63 -1.32 -1.92
C THR A 92 9.90 -2.15 -1.87
N GLY A 93 9.88 -3.40 -2.35
CA GLY A 93 11.07 -4.23 -2.47
C GLY A 93 12.11 -3.66 -3.42
N VAL A 94 11.68 -3.23 -4.62
CA VAL A 94 12.57 -2.54 -5.58
C VAL A 94 13.10 -1.24 -4.99
N GLY A 95 12.26 -0.43 -4.35
CA GLY A 95 12.68 0.81 -3.71
C GLY A 95 13.76 0.59 -2.65
N PHE A 96 13.56 -0.38 -1.74
CA PHE A 96 14.57 -0.71 -0.74
C PHE A 96 15.84 -1.29 -1.35
N PHE A 97 15.73 -2.15 -2.38
CA PHE A 97 16.89 -2.71 -3.08
C PHE A 97 17.74 -1.63 -3.73
N VAL A 98 17.12 -0.71 -4.46
CA VAL A 98 17.80 0.37 -5.16
C VAL A 98 18.48 1.32 -4.18
N VAL A 99 17.79 1.73 -3.11
CA VAL A 99 18.33 2.65 -2.10
C VAL A 99 19.43 2.00 -1.24
N HIS A 100 19.44 0.67 -1.12
CA HIS A 100 20.46 -0.05 -0.35
C HIS A 100 21.79 -0.23 -1.12
N GLN A 101 21.83 0.00 -2.43
CA GLN A 101 23.04 -0.20 -3.22
C GLN A 101 24.16 0.80 -2.85
N PRO A 102 25.45 0.39 -2.92
CA PRO A 102 26.58 1.31 -2.70
C PRO A 102 26.53 2.52 -3.65
N GLY A 103 26.73 3.72 -3.12
CA GLY A 103 26.70 4.96 -3.92
C GLY A 103 25.32 5.57 -4.12
N SER A 104 24.28 5.05 -3.47
CA SER A 104 22.93 5.63 -3.49
C SER A 104 22.92 7.03 -2.85
N GLY A 105 22.85 8.07 -3.69
CA GLY A 105 22.73 9.46 -3.27
C GLY A 105 21.27 9.94 -3.17
N PRO A 106 21.05 11.23 -2.84
CA PRO A 106 19.71 11.81 -2.70
C PRO A 106 18.83 11.67 -3.95
N THR A 107 19.42 11.71 -5.14
CA THR A 107 18.70 11.53 -6.41
C THR A 107 18.07 10.15 -6.53
N VAL A 108 18.79 9.11 -6.12
CA VAL A 108 18.29 7.72 -6.14
C VAL A 108 17.15 7.55 -5.13
N LEU A 109 17.25 8.19 -3.97
CA LEU A 109 16.20 8.20 -2.95
C LEU A 109 14.91 8.86 -3.49
N ILE A 110 15.03 10.03 -4.11
CA ILE A 110 13.88 10.74 -4.70
C ILE A 110 13.24 9.92 -5.81
N ALA A 111 14.05 9.39 -6.74
CA ALA A 111 13.56 8.56 -7.84
C ALA A 111 12.84 7.30 -7.32
N SER A 112 13.42 6.63 -6.31
CA SER A 112 12.80 5.45 -5.68
C SER A 112 11.49 5.80 -4.99
N GLY A 113 11.43 6.92 -4.27
CA GLY A 113 10.21 7.42 -3.64
C GLY A 113 9.10 7.72 -4.65
N LEU A 114 9.44 8.32 -5.79
CA LEU A 114 8.49 8.57 -6.88
C LEU A 114 7.96 7.26 -7.48
N VAL A 115 8.83 6.30 -7.76
CA VAL A 115 8.43 4.98 -8.29
C VAL A 115 7.52 4.25 -7.29
N MET A 116 7.88 4.26 -6.01
CA MET A 116 7.03 3.69 -4.95
C MET A 116 5.68 4.38 -4.89
N GLY A 117 5.63 5.72 -4.92
CA GLY A 117 4.39 6.49 -4.91
C GLY A 117 3.48 6.17 -6.11
N LEU A 118 4.05 6.10 -7.31
CA LEU A 118 3.32 5.68 -8.52
C LEU A 118 2.79 4.26 -8.41
N GLY A 119 3.57 3.34 -7.85
CA GLY A 119 3.12 1.97 -7.59
C GLY A 119 1.98 1.90 -6.57
N ILE A 120 2.04 2.71 -5.51
CA ILE A 120 0.97 2.80 -4.51
C ILE A 120 -0.30 3.38 -5.15
N ALA A 121 -0.18 4.40 -6.01
CA ALA A 121 -1.30 4.91 -6.79
C ALA A 121 -1.89 3.82 -7.70
N ALA A 122 -1.05 3.03 -8.39
CA ALA A 122 -1.50 1.91 -9.20
C ALA A 122 -2.24 0.85 -8.36
N MET A 123 -1.73 0.51 -7.16
CA MET A 123 -2.43 -0.38 -6.23
C MET A 123 -3.78 0.20 -5.79
N HIS A 124 -3.83 1.50 -5.50
CA HIS A 124 -5.05 2.19 -5.13
C HIS A 124 -6.13 2.07 -6.21
N TYR A 125 -5.78 2.33 -7.48
CA TYR A 125 -6.72 2.15 -8.58
C TYR A 125 -7.10 0.68 -8.82
N ALA A 126 -6.16 -0.25 -8.64
CA ALA A 126 -6.47 -1.67 -8.72
C ALA A 126 -7.42 -2.13 -7.60
N GLY A 127 -7.28 -1.59 -6.39
CA GLY A 127 -8.18 -1.82 -5.27
C GLY A 127 -9.58 -1.25 -5.50
N MET A 128 -9.66 -0.03 -6.01
CA MET A 128 -10.93 0.59 -6.43
C MET A 128 -11.60 -0.19 -7.56
N ALA A 129 -10.83 -0.67 -8.54
CA ALA A 129 -11.35 -1.49 -9.64
C ALA A 129 -11.87 -2.87 -9.18
N ALA A 130 -11.46 -3.33 -8.00
CA ALA A 130 -11.99 -4.57 -7.40
C ALA A 130 -13.35 -4.36 -6.72
N MET A 131 -13.82 -3.12 -6.54
CA MET A 131 -15.14 -2.86 -5.96
C MET A 131 -16.26 -3.25 -6.93
N GLU A 132 -17.17 -4.09 -6.45
CA GLU A 132 -18.44 -4.41 -7.08
C GLU A 132 -19.56 -3.73 -6.31
N MET A 133 -20.27 -2.80 -6.96
CA MET A 133 -21.42 -2.12 -6.38
C MET A 133 -22.47 -1.87 -7.48
N ASP A 134 -23.74 -1.68 -7.08
CA ASP A 134 -24.85 -1.35 -7.99
C ASP A 134 -24.78 0.11 -8.50
N ALA A 135 -23.58 0.56 -8.88
CA ALA A 135 -23.30 1.89 -9.40
C ALA A 135 -22.02 1.86 -10.25
N SER A 136 -21.97 2.71 -11.29
CA SER A 136 -20.78 2.87 -12.12
C SER A 136 -19.82 3.88 -11.52
N LEU A 137 -18.57 3.46 -11.27
CA LEU A 137 -17.46 4.35 -10.92
C LEU A 137 -16.91 5.01 -12.19
N THR A 138 -17.06 6.33 -12.30
CA THR A 138 -16.48 7.13 -13.39
C THR A 138 -15.49 8.11 -12.81
N TYR A 139 -14.28 8.15 -13.36
CA TYR A 139 -13.29 9.17 -13.02
C TYR A 139 -13.47 10.35 -13.96
N ASP A 140 -14.01 11.45 -13.43
CA ASP A 140 -14.05 12.68 -14.20
C ASP A 140 -12.64 13.22 -14.37
N ARG A 141 -12.30 13.62 -15.59
CA ARG A 141 -11.04 14.30 -15.82
C ARG A 141 -11.18 15.78 -15.56
N TRP A 142 -12.35 16.40 -15.78
CA TRP A 142 -12.69 17.80 -15.50
C TRP A 142 -14.19 18.03 -15.64
#